data_AF-A0A442SJ07-F1
#
_entry.id   AF-A0A442SJ07-F1
#
_cell.length_a   1.000
_cell.length_b   1.000
_cell.length_c   1.000
_cell.angle_alpha   90.00
_cell.angle_beta   90.00
_cell.angle_gamma   90.00
#
_symmetry.space_group_name_H-M   'P 1'
#
loop_
_entity.id
_entity.type
_entity.pdbx_description
1 polymer ?
#
loop_
_entity_poly.entity_id
_entity_poly.type
_entity_poly.pdbx_seq_one_letter_code
_entity_poly.pdbx_strand_id
1 'polypeptide(L)' 'MLEFWIDPESPYHKPKFAEPRTFVFYCASGWRSLLAAKIAQEMGLDARSLRGGFSEWKKRGNTVAEKPRKDS' A
#
# COMPACT_ATOMS: atom_id res chain seq x y z
N MET A 1 1.13 2.46 13.31
CA MET A 1 1.26 1.06 12.86
C MET A 1 0.15 0.79 11.85
N LEU A 2 0.35 -0.07 10.85
CA LEU A 2 -0.61 -0.32 9.77
C LEU A 2 -1.87 -1.01 10.33
N GLU A 3 -1.67 -1.92 11.26
CA GLU A 3 -2.64 -2.76 11.95
C GLU A 3 -3.72 -1.92 12.62
N PHE A 4 -3.33 -0.87 13.34
CA PHE A 4 -4.28 0.07 13.96
C PHE A 4 -5.13 0.87 12.95
N TRP A 5 -4.69 0.97 11.69
CA TRP A 5 -5.50 1.62 10.67
C TRP A 5 -6.50 0.65 10.04
N ILE A 6 -6.19 -0.65 10.04
CA ILE A 6 -7.01 -1.71 9.45
C ILE A 6 -8.09 -2.16 10.44
N ASP A 7 -7.72 -2.37 11.70
CA ASP A 7 -8.62 -2.86 12.74
C ASP A 7 -9.80 -1.89 12.98
N PRO A 8 -11.06 -2.30 12.76
CA PRO A 8 -12.26 -1.48 12.99
C PRO A 8 -12.45 -1.07 14.45
N GLU A 9 -11.96 -1.87 15.39
CA GLU A 9 -12.10 -1.60 16.83
C GLU A 9 -11.03 -0.61 17.33
N SER A 10 -10.04 -0.29 16.50
CA SER A 10 -8.97 0.63 16.86
C SER A 10 -9.44 2.09 16.80
N PRO A 11 -9.09 2.95 17.77
CA PRO A 11 -9.37 4.39 17.70
C PRO A 11 -8.65 5.09 16.55
N TYR A 12 -7.68 4.43 15.90
CA TYR A 12 -6.96 4.94 14.74
C TYR A 12 -7.46 4.35 13.42
N HIS A 13 -8.56 3.60 13.44
CA HIS A 13 -9.15 2.99 12.27
C HIS A 13 -9.35 4.03 11.17
N LYS A 14 -8.95 3.69 9.94
CA LYS A 14 -9.20 4.55 8.79
C LYS A 14 -10.33 3.95 7.96
N PRO A 15 -11.48 4.65 7.81
CA PRO A 15 -12.66 4.13 7.12
C PRO A 15 -12.40 3.59 5.71
N LYS A 16 -11.39 4.13 5.01
CA LYS A 16 -10.96 3.65 3.68
C LYS A 16 -10.57 2.16 3.65
N PHE A 17 -10.18 1.56 4.77
CA PHE A 17 -9.85 0.14 4.85
C PHE A 17 -11.09 -0.75 5.10
N ALA A 18 -12.26 -0.18 5.44
CA ALA A 18 -13.51 -0.91 5.55
C ALA A 18 -14.27 -1.02 4.22
N GLU A 19 -13.78 -0.37 3.16
CA GLU A 19 -14.40 -0.42 1.84
C GLU A 19 -14.06 -1.74 1.11
N PRO A 20 -14.99 -2.31 0.33
CA PRO A 20 -14.76 -3.55 -0.44
C PRO A 20 -13.91 -3.27 -1.69
N ARG A 21 -12.65 -2.89 -1.48
CA ARG A 21 -11.68 -2.57 -2.52
C ARG A 21 -10.47 -3.48 -2.43
N THR A 22 -9.82 -3.69 -3.56
CA THR A 22 -8.48 -4.30 -3.59
C THR A 22 -7.43 -3.25 -3.24
N PHE A 23 -6.63 -3.52 -2.21
CA PHE A 23 -5.55 -2.64 -1.76
C PHE A 23 -4.21 -3.10 -2.34
N VAL A 24 -3.55 -2.24 -3.12
CA VAL A 24 -2.22 -2.53 -3.66
C VAL A 24 -1.16 -1.75 -2.87
N PHE A 25 -0.31 -2.48 -2.16
CA PHE A 25 0.84 -1.92 -1.44
C PHE A 25 2.07 -1.91 -2.34
N TYR A 26 2.83 -0.81 -2.31
CA TYR A 26 4.12 -0.72 -2.99
C TYR A 26 5.15 0.01 -2.13
N CYS A 27 6.41 -0.36 -2.31
CA CYS A 27 7.55 0.39 -1.78
C CYS A 27 8.60 0.55 -2.88
N ALA A 28 9.83 0.94 -2.54
CA ALA A 28 10.88 1.16 -3.55
C ALA A 28 11.23 -0.12 -4.34
N SER A 29 11.33 -1.28 -3.68
CA SER A 29 11.83 -2.55 -4.25
C SER A 29 10.94 -3.78 -3.99
N GLY A 30 9.79 -3.61 -3.31
CA GLY A 30 8.78 -4.66 -3.10
C GLY A 30 8.85 -5.41 -1.76
N TRP A 31 9.99 -5.45 -1.08
CA TRP A 31 10.15 -6.25 0.16
C TRP A 31 9.26 -5.77 1.32
N ARG A 32 9.27 -4.47 1.61
CA ARG A 32 8.46 -3.88 2.68
C ARG A 32 6.97 -3.97 2.39
N SER A 33 6.57 -3.76 1.14
CA SER A 33 5.17 -3.85 0.74
C SER A 33 4.66 -5.29 0.75
N LEU A 34 5.54 -6.28 0.52
CA LEU A 34 5.20 -7.69 0.66
C LEU A 34 4.82 -8.03 2.11
N LEU A 35 5.63 -7.60 3.08
CA LEU A 35 5.32 -7.81 4.49
C LEU A 35 4.03 -7.07 4.91
N ALA A 36 3.87 -5.82 4.49
CA ALA A 36 2.66 -5.04 4.78
C ALA A 36 1.39 -5.66 4.18
N ALA A 37 1.45 -6.13 2.94
CA ALA A 37 0.33 -6.81 2.29
C ALA A 37 -0.02 -8.13 2.98
N LYS A 38 0.99 -8.90 3.44
CA LYS A 38 0.76 -10.13 4.20
C LYS A 38 -0.01 -9.85 5.49
N ILE A 39 0.43 -8.87 6.29
CA ILE A 39 -0.26 -8.48 7.53
C ILE A 39 -1.68 -8.03 7.23
N ALA A 40 -1.88 -7.21 6.20
CA ALA A 40 -3.21 -6.77 5.80
C ALA A 40 -4.13 -7.93 5.38
N GLN A 41 -3.61 -8.93 4.68
CA GLN A 41 -4.34 -10.16 4.33
C GLN A 41 -4.72 -10.97 5.57
N GLU A 42 -3.80 -11.12 6.53
CA GLU A 42 -4.07 -11.83 7.79
C GLU A 42 -5.18 -11.14 8.62
N MET A 43 -5.35 -9.82 8.45
CA MET A 43 -6.43 -9.04 9.05
C MET A 43 -7.71 -8.97 8.21
N GLY A 44 -7.78 -9.68 7.09
CA GLY A 44 -9.00 -9.81 6.27
C GLY A 44 -9.16 -8.79 5.14
N LEU A 45 -8.15 -7.96 4.85
CA LEU A 45 -8.19 -7.10 3.66
C LEU A 45 -7.82 -7.86 2.39
N ASP A 46 -8.52 -7.57 1.28
CA ASP A 46 -8.06 -7.96 -0.05
C ASP A 46 -6.84 -7.11 -0.45
N ALA A 47 -5.66 -7.54 -0.02
CA ALA A 47 -4.41 -6.84 -0.23
C ALA A 47 -3.47 -7.58 -1.20
N ARG A 48 -2.72 -6.81 -1.98
CA ARG A 48 -1.69 -7.27 -2.93
C ARG A 48 -0.42 -6.45 -2.76
N SER A 49 0.74 -7.04 -3.03
CA SER A 49 2.02 -6.32 -3.09
C SER A 49 2.49 -6.19 -4.53
N LEU A 50 2.93 -4.99 -4.92
CA LEU A 50 3.54 -4.76 -6.22
C LEU A 50 4.94 -5.38 -6.27
N ARG A 51 5.08 -6.45 -7.06
CA ARG A 51 6.37 -7.14 -7.28
C ARG A 51 7.41 -6.17 -7.85
N GLY A 52 8.61 -6.18 -7.28
CA GLY A 52 9.71 -5.30 -7.67
C GLY A 52 9.56 -3.83 -7.24
N GLY A 53 8.43 -3.48 -6.62
CA GLY A 53 8.13 -2.13 -6.16
C GLY A 53 8.10 -1.09 -7.28
N PHE A 54 8.18 0.17 -6.89
CA PHE A 54 8.15 1.31 -7.81
C PHE A 54 9.34 1.32 -8.78
N SER A 55 10.51 0.84 -8.34
CA SER A 55 11.70 0.78 -9.20
C SER A 55 11.48 -0.10 -10.42
N GLU A 56 10.90 -1.29 -10.24
CA GLU A 56 10.61 -2.19 -11.35
C GLU A 56 9.46 -1.67 -12.22
N TRP A 57 8.43 -1.09 -11.60
CA TRP A 57 7.33 -0.44 -12.32
C TRP A 57 7.84 0.61 -13.31
N LYS A 58 8.73 1.51 -12.85
CA LYS A 58 9.34 2.53 -13.71
C LYS A 58 10.24 1.91 -14.78
N LYS A 59 11.05 0.90 -14.45
CA LYS A 59 11.92 0.20 -15.41
C LYS A 59 11.13 -0.47 -16.55
N ARG A 60 9.92 -0.94 -16.27
CA ARG A 60 9.01 -1.54 -17.26
C ARG A 60 8.34 -0.51 -18.17
N GLY A 61 8.61 0.79 -17.99
CA GLY A 61 8.03 1.86 -18.80
C GLY A 61 6.56 2.17 -18.47
N ASN A 62 6.07 1.70 -17.33
CA ASN A 62 4.70 1.98 -16.90
C ASN A 62 4.52 3.46 -16.52
N THR A 63 3.29 3.95 -16.62
CA THR A 63 2.93 5.33 -16.28
C THR A 63 3.28 5.66 -14.82
N VAL A 64 3.90 6.82 -14.61
CA VAL A 64 4.20 7.39 -13.30
C VAL A 64 3.76 8.84 -13.26
N ALA A 65 3.16 9.27 -12.15
CA ALA A 65 2.84 10.69 -11.94
C ALA A 65 4.10 11.45 -11.52
N GLU A 66 4.23 12.69 -11.98
CA GLU A 66 5.25 13.60 -11.47
C GLU A 66 4.87 14.10 -10.08
N LYS A 67 5.86 14.13 -9.17
CA LYS A 67 5.66 14.76 -7.87
C LYS A 67 5.66 16.28 -8.09
N PRO A 68 4.58 17.01 -7.76
CA PRO A 68 4.58 18.46 -7.89
C PRO A 68 5.72 19.04 -7.03
N ARG A 69 6.49 19.97 -7.60
CA ARG A 69 7.49 20.72 -6.85
C ARG A 69 6.74 21.54 -5.81
N LYS A 70 7.07 21.36 -4.54
CA LYS A 70 6.60 22.25 -3.49
C LYS A 70 7.51 23.46 -3.54
N ASP A 71 7.01 24.58 -4.07
CA ASP A 71 7.71 25.85 -3.96
C ASP A 71 7.75 26.21 -2.47
N SER A 72 8.96 26.31 -1.95
CA SER A 72 9.28 26.63 -0.56
C SER A 72 9.35 28.12 -0.34
#